data_AF-A0A7C7Q0E7-F1
#
_entry.id   AF-A0A7C7Q0E7-F1
#
_cell.length_a   1.000
_cell.length_b   1.000
_cell.length_c   1.000
_cell.angle_alpha   90.00
_cell.angle_beta   90.00
_cell.angle_gamma   90.00
#
_symmetry.space_group_name_H-M   'P 1'
#
loop_
_entity.id
_entity.type
_entity.pdbx_description
1 polymer ?
#
loop_
_entity_poly.entity_id
_entity_poly.type
_entity_poly.pdbx_seq_one_letter_code
_entity_poly.pdbx_strand_id
1 'polypeptide(L)' 'MDIGCYRGLRHRLGLPVRGQRTRTNARTRKGPRRPIGRGKKKG' A
#
# COMPACT_ATOMS: atom_id res chain seq x y z
N MET A 1 -6.39 -2.19 -15.58
CA MET A 1 -6.07 -3.18 -14.51
C MET A 1 -6.72 -4.53 -14.81
N ASP A 2 -7.11 -4.77 -16.06
CA ASP A 2 -8.29 -5.60 -16.35
C ASP A 2 -7.96 -7.07 -16.61
N ILE A 3 -6.68 -7.40 -16.79
CA ILE A 3 -6.24 -8.76 -17.15
C ILE A 3 -5.83 -9.58 -15.90
N GLY A 4 -6.03 -9.05 -14.68
CA GLY A 4 -5.69 -9.77 -13.44
C GLY A 4 -4.19 -10.07 -13.23
N CYS A 5 -3.31 -9.54 -14.09
CA CYS A 5 -1.88 -9.77 -14.02
C CYS A 5 -1.27 -9.20 -12.72
N TYR A 6 -0.14 -9.77 -12.27
CA TYR A 6 0.54 -9.36 -11.03
C TYR A 6 0.75 -7.84 -10.92
N ARG A 7 1.18 -7.20 -12.01
CA ARG A 7 1.34 -5.75 -12.10
C ARG A 7 -0.01 -5.04 -11.86
N GLY A 8 -1.08 -5.50 -12.51
CA GLY A 8 -2.43 -4.96 -12.34
C GLY A 8 -2.93 -5.05 -10.88
N LEU A 9 -2.74 -6.20 -10.22
CA LEU A 9 -3.11 -6.39 -8.81
C LEU A 9 -2.32 -5.45 -7.89
N ARG A 10 -1.01 -5.32 -8.09
CA ARG A 10 -0.16 -4.38 -7.34
C ARG A 10 -0.58 -2.94 -7.54
N HIS A 11 -0.96 -2.56 -8.76
CA HIS A 11 -1.52 -1.24 -9.05
C HIS A 11 -2.83 -1.00 -8.30
N ARG A 12 -3.76 -1.98 -8.27
CA ARG A 12 -5.05 -1.88 -7.54
C ARG A 12 -4.84 -1.68 -6.04
N LEU A 13 -3.88 -2.41 -5.48
CA LEU A 13 -3.57 -2.39 -4.04
C LEU A 13 -2.67 -1.23 -3.60
N GLY A 14 -2.30 -0.30 -4.50
CA GLY A 14 -1.40 0.80 -4.16
C GLY A 14 0.01 0.35 -3.76
N LEU A 15 0.48 -0.78 -4.31
CA LEU A 15 1.79 -1.33 -4.01
C LEU A 15 2.80 -1.06 -5.15
N PRO A 16 4.11 -1.19 -4.87
CA PRO A 16 5.12 -1.22 -5.91
C PRO A 16 4.96 -2.39 -6.86
N VAL A 17 5.26 -2.15 -8.14
CA VAL A 17 5.04 -3.12 -9.23
C VAL A 17 6.35 -3.73 -9.76
N ARG A 18 7.51 -3.13 -9.47
CA ARG A 18 8.83 -3.54 -9.98
C ARG A 18 9.64 -4.39 -8.99
N GLY A 19 8.98 -5.26 -8.21
CA GLY A 19 9.68 -6.16 -7.27
C GLY A 19 10.29 -5.50 -6.03
N GLN A 20 9.98 -4.23 -5.75
CA GLN A 20 10.48 -3.54 -4.56
C GLN A 20 9.94 -4.17 -3.27
N ARG A 21 10.77 -4.19 -2.22
CA ARG A 21 10.39 -4.72 -0.89
C ARG A 21 9.24 -3.91 -0.28
N THR A 22 8.24 -4.59 0.27
CA THR A 22 7.04 -3.96 0.85
C THR A 22 6.85 -4.18 2.35
N ARG A 23 7.73 -4.94 3.03
CA ARG A 23 7.59 -5.22 4.47
C ARG A 23 7.84 -3.97 5.32
N THR A 24 8.91 -3.23 5.02
CA THR A 24 9.36 -2.08 5.81
C THR A 24 9.13 -0.74 5.08
N ASN A 25 9.57 -0.66 3.82
CA ASN A 25 9.51 0.56 3.01
C ASN A 25 8.42 0.47 1.92
N ALA A 26 8.35 1.47 1.02
CA ALA A 26 7.31 1.71 -0.01
C ALA A 26 6.20 2.72 0.37
N ARG A 27 6.54 3.73 1.19
CA ARG A 27 5.58 4.73 1.69
C ARG A 27 5.07 5.67 0.60
N THR A 28 5.86 5.94 -0.44
CA THR A 28 5.43 6.73 -1.61
C THR A 28 4.22 6.11 -2.32
N ARG A 29 4.12 4.77 -2.36
CA ARG A 29 2.98 4.06 -2.96
C ARG A 29 1.90 3.71 -1.93
N LYS A 30 2.30 3.25 -0.74
CA LYS A 30 1.38 2.85 0.35
C LYS A 30 0.68 4.02 1.06
N GLY A 31 1.11 5.25 0.84
CA GLY A 31 0.63 6.42 1.57
C GLY A 31 1.13 6.49 3.02
N PRO A 32 0.64 7.45 3.83
CA PRO A 32 1.02 7.69 5.24
C PRO A 32 0.87 6.48 6.19
N ARG A 33 1.53 6.51 7.36
CA ARG A 33 1.57 5.36 8.27
C ARG A 33 0.20 5.32 8.93
N ARG A 34 -0.53 4.23 8.75
CA ARG A 34 -1.81 3.99 9.42
C ARG A 34 -1.53 3.14 10.66
N PRO A 35 -1.41 3.73 11.87
CA PRO A 35 -1.28 2.96 13.09
C PRO A 35 -2.56 2.16 13.34
N ILE A 36 -2.42 0.88 13.69
CA ILE A 36 -3.56 -0.05 13.87
C ILE A 36 -4.35 0.24 15.17
N GLY A 37 -3.82 1.06 16.08
CA GLY A 37 -4.39 1.30 17.41
C GLY A 37 -4.76 2.74 17.80
N ARG A 38 -4.58 3.75 16.93
CA ARG A 38 -5.09 5.11 17.24
C ARG A 38 -6.52 5.24 16.74
N GLY A 39 -7.44 4.68 17.52
CA GLY A 39 -8.82 5.14 17.53
C GLY A 39 -8.85 6.66 17.76
N LYS A 40 -9.81 7.32 17.10
CA LYS A 40 -10.10 8.76 17.17
C LYS A 40 -9.59 9.39 18.47
N LYS A 41 -8.67 10.38 18.39
CA LYS A 41 -8.64 11.40 19.43
C LYS A 41 -10.03 12.06 19.39
N LYS A 42 -10.91 11.69 20.32
CA LYS A 42 -12.02 12.55 20.69
C LYS A 42 -11.37 13.83 21.24
N GLY A 43 -11.66 14.95 20.58
CA GLY A 43 -11.49 16.26 21.19
C GLY A 43 -12.41 16.38 22.40
#